data_AF-A0A328E0W6-F1
#
_entry.id   AF-A0A328E0W6-F1
#
_cell.length_a   1.000
_cell.length_b   1.000
_cell.length_c   1.000
_cell.angle_alpha   90.00
_cell.angle_beta   90.00
_cell.angle_gamma   90.00
#
_symmetry.space_group_name_H-M   'P 1'
#
loop_
_entity.id
_entity.type
_entity.pdbx_description
1 polymer ?
#
loop_
_entity_poly.entity_id
_entity_poly.type
_entity_poly.pdbx_seq_one_letter_code
_entity_poly.pdbx_strand_id
1 'polypeptide(L)'
;MEESYLTLTSSWAYLSLFFIRPISAIIFVLTLLVFGWLLAWKLVLVHVPLVQEIFGLKKRPVKPKPENRRRFTQFYKDMDSRNSSAAQRTS
;
A
#
# COMPACT_ATOMS: atom_id res chain seq x y z
N MET A 1 -49.59 -1.61 36.89
CA MET A 1 -48.49 -1.04 36.09
C MET A 1 -47.77 -2.10 35.26
N GLU A 2 -47.83 -3.40 35.63
CA GLU A 2 -47.13 -4.46 34.89
C GLU A 2 -47.51 -4.70 33.44
N GLU A 3 -48.79 -4.66 33.16
CA GLU A 3 -49.33 -4.85 31.82
C GLU A 3 -48.84 -3.78 30.81
N SER A 4 -48.58 -2.55 31.29
CA SER A 4 -48.16 -1.43 30.44
C SER A 4 -46.71 -1.56 29.94
N TYR A 5 -45.78 -2.12 30.72
CA TYR A 5 -44.41 -2.31 30.23
C TYR A 5 -44.29 -3.48 29.26
N LEU A 6 -45.07 -4.54 29.47
CA LEU A 6 -45.09 -5.68 28.56
C LEU A 6 -45.65 -5.29 27.19
N THR A 7 -46.68 -4.45 27.15
CA THR A 7 -47.25 -3.92 25.90
C THR A 7 -46.31 -2.95 25.19
N LEU A 8 -45.62 -2.07 25.93
CA LEU A 8 -44.59 -1.18 25.39
C LEU A 8 -43.39 -1.95 24.83
N THR A 9 -42.83 -2.91 25.57
CA THR A 9 -41.67 -3.72 25.13
C THR A 9 -42.03 -4.64 23.96
N SER A 10 -43.21 -5.26 23.98
CA SER A 10 -43.71 -6.07 22.85
C SER A 10 -43.88 -5.22 21.59
N SER A 11 -44.54 -4.05 21.70
CA SER A 11 -44.71 -3.13 20.56
C SER A 11 -43.37 -2.65 20.00
N TRP A 12 -42.40 -2.37 20.87
CA TRP A 12 -41.04 -2.01 20.48
C TRP A 12 -40.31 -3.15 19.77
N ALA A 13 -40.48 -4.39 20.23
CA ALA A 13 -39.88 -5.57 19.58
C ALA A 13 -40.43 -5.77 18.16
N TYR A 14 -41.74 -5.61 17.97
CA TYR A 14 -42.36 -5.65 16.63
C TYR A 14 -41.88 -4.52 15.73
N LEU A 15 -41.80 -3.29 16.25
CA LEU A 15 -41.24 -2.15 15.53
C LEU A 15 -39.80 -2.47 15.10
N SER A 16 -38.99 -2.94 16.03
CA SER A 16 -37.58 -3.24 15.79
C SER A 16 -37.44 -4.35 14.75
N LEU A 17 -38.25 -5.42 14.77
CA LEU A 17 -38.24 -6.45 13.73
C LEU A 17 -38.65 -5.93 12.35
N PHE A 18 -39.65 -5.05 12.31
CA PHE A 18 -40.12 -4.42 11.06
C PHE A 18 -39.09 -3.46 10.47
N PHE A 19 -38.31 -2.78 11.30
CA PHE A 19 -37.25 -1.85 10.87
C PHE A 19 -35.91 -2.56 10.64
N ILE A 20 -35.54 -3.54 11.45
CA ILE A 20 -34.29 -4.31 11.34
C ILE A 20 -34.19 -4.94 9.96
N ARG A 21 -35.25 -5.57 9.45
CA ARG A 21 -35.23 -6.20 8.11
C ARG A 21 -34.85 -5.24 6.97
N PRO A 22 -35.58 -4.13 6.74
CA PRO A 22 -35.27 -3.19 5.66
C PRO A 22 -34.07 -2.29 5.98
N ILE A 23 -33.94 -1.78 7.21
CA ILE A 23 -32.85 -0.86 7.57
C ILE A 23 -31.52 -1.60 7.53
N SER A 24 -31.43 -2.84 8.03
CA SER A 24 -30.18 -3.61 7.94
C SER A 24 -29.80 -3.89 6.50
N ALA A 25 -30.75 -4.20 5.61
CA ALA A 25 -30.47 -4.41 4.19
C ALA A 25 -29.96 -3.13 3.53
N ILE A 26 -30.58 -1.98 3.79
CA ILE A 26 -30.15 -0.69 3.25
C ILE A 26 -28.76 -0.32 3.77
N ILE A 27 -28.54 -0.41 5.09
CA ILE A 27 -27.24 -0.16 5.69
C ILE A 27 -26.22 -1.10 5.07
N PHE A 28 -26.50 -2.40 5.00
CA PHE A 28 -25.59 -3.40 4.44
C PHE A 28 -25.18 -3.08 3.00
N VAL A 29 -26.15 -2.72 2.14
CA VAL A 29 -25.88 -2.30 0.76
C VAL A 29 -25.05 -1.01 0.73
N LEU A 30 -25.38 -0.01 1.56
CA LEU A 30 -24.59 1.22 1.68
C LEU A 30 -23.16 0.93 2.16
N THR A 31 -22.98 0.03 3.13
CA THR A 31 -21.66 -0.36 3.63
C THR A 31 -20.87 -1.02 2.52
N LEU A 32 -21.47 -1.95 1.76
CA LEU A 32 -20.80 -2.59 0.61
C LEU A 32 -20.47 -1.58 -0.49
N LEU A 33 -21.35 -0.62 -0.76
CA LEU A 33 -21.15 0.44 -1.74
C LEU A 33 -19.98 1.34 -1.34
N VAL A 34 -19.99 1.85 -0.11
CA VAL A 34 -18.91 2.70 0.43
C VAL A 34 -17.62 1.92 0.55
N PHE A 35 -17.67 0.65 0.98
CA PHE A 35 -16.49 -0.19 1.09
C PHE A 35 -15.89 -0.47 -0.29
N GLY A 36 -16.69 -0.81 -1.28
CA GLY A 36 -16.26 -0.98 -2.67
C GLY A 36 -15.70 0.31 -3.27
N TRP A 37 -16.33 1.45 -2.98
CA TRP A 37 -15.85 2.78 -3.37
C TRP A 37 -14.52 3.14 -2.70
N LEU A 38 -14.38 2.93 -1.40
CA LEU A 38 -13.14 3.15 -0.66
C LEU A 38 -12.04 2.19 -1.10
N LEU A 39 -12.37 0.95 -1.47
CA LEU A 39 -11.42 -0.01 -2.00
C LEU A 39 -10.95 0.44 -3.39
N ALA A 40 -11.85 0.85 -4.26
CA ALA A 40 -11.53 1.42 -5.57
C ALA A 40 -10.68 2.68 -5.41
N TRP A 41 -11.03 3.56 -4.46
CA TRP A 41 -10.26 4.75 -4.12
C TRP A 41 -8.88 4.39 -3.60
N LYS A 42 -8.77 3.41 -2.69
CA LYS A 42 -7.50 2.95 -2.11
C LYS A 42 -6.62 2.26 -3.14
N LEU A 43 -7.19 1.50 -4.08
CA LEU A 43 -6.49 0.90 -5.21
C LEU A 43 -6.05 1.96 -6.22
N VAL A 44 -6.89 2.94 -6.52
CA VAL A 44 -6.53 4.13 -7.31
C VAL A 44 -5.38 4.88 -6.64
N LEU A 45 -5.44 5.09 -5.33
CA LEU A 45 -4.37 5.69 -4.53
C LEU A 45 -3.11 4.80 -4.41
N VAL A 46 -3.23 3.50 -4.68
CA VAL A 46 -2.10 2.55 -4.73
C VAL A 46 -1.50 2.50 -6.13
N HIS A 47 -2.31 2.69 -7.18
CA HIS A 47 -1.87 2.77 -8.57
C HIS A 47 -1.21 4.10 -8.89
N VAL A 48 -1.78 5.20 -8.37
CA VAL A 48 -1.06 6.45 -8.29
C VAL A 48 0.00 6.27 -7.19
N PRO A 49 1.29 6.45 -7.46
CA PRO A 49 2.39 6.11 -6.54
C PRO A 49 2.42 6.85 -5.19
N LEU A 50 1.36 7.58 -4.82
CA LEU A 50 1.26 8.41 -3.62
C LEU A 50 1.21 7.60 -2.32
N VAL A 51 0.39 6.55 -2.21
CA VAL A 51 0.31 5.76 -0.96
C VAL A 51 1.50 4.81 -0.84
N GLN A 52 2.07 4.33 -1.94
CA GLN A 52 3.37 3.64 -1.94
C GLN A 52 4.54 4.57 -1.62
N GLU A 53 4.46 5.88 -1.84
CA GLU A 53 5.46 6.86 -1.33
C GLU A 53 5.30 7.14 0.17
N ILE A 54 4.09 7.02 0.73
CA ILE A 54 3.80 7.31 2.15
C ILE A 54 3.95 6.05 3.02
N PHE A 55 3.51 4.88 2.54
CA PHE A 55 3.69 3.56 3.18
C PHE A 55 4.96 2.84 2.74
N GLY A 56 5.47 3.13 1.55
CA GLY A 56 6.88 2.92 1.25
C GLY A 56 7.65 4.02 1.95
N LEU A 57 7.73 3.86 3.27
CA LEU A 57 8.88 4.13 4.10
C LEU A 57 9.95 4.86 3.30
N LYS A 58 10.28 6.08 3.72
CA LYS A 58 11.61 6.64 3.53
C LYS A 58 12.65 5.66 4.13
N LYS A 59 12.88 4.52 3.48
CA LYS A 59 14.16 3.90 3.25
C LYS A 59 14.62 4.40 1.87
N ARG A 60 14.80 5.71 1.80
CA ARG A 60 16.11 6.18 1.34
C ARG A 60 17.07 5.63 2.42
N PRO A 61 17.77 4.53 2.13
CA PRO A 61 19.06 4.72 1.55
C PRO A 61 18.82 4.77 0.04
N VAL A 62 18.85 6.00 -0.49
CA VAL A 62 19.83 6.23 -1.55
C VAL A 62 21.04 5.45 -1.07
N LYS A 63 21.37 4.31 -1.69
CA LYS A 63 22.67 3.70 -1.44
C LYS A 63 23.62 4.90 -1.49
N PRO A 64 24.27 5.30 -0.38
CA PRO A 64 25.32 6.29 -0.50
C PRO A 64 26.19 5.69 -1.61
N LYS A 65 26.34 6.45 -2.70
CA LYS A 65 27.29 6.14 -3.76
C LYS A 65 28.48 5.55 -3.02
N PRO A 66 28.80 4.24 -3.18
CA PRO A 66 29.89 3.66 -2.42
C PRO A 66 31.14 4.38 -2.88
N GLU A 67 31.45 5.44 -2.13
CA GLU A 67 32.77 5.88 -1.78
C GLU A 67 33.58 4.61 -1.62
N ASN A 68 34.62 4.47 -2.43
CA ASN A 68 35.47 3.28 -2.52
C ASN A 68 35.11 2.22 -3.59
N ARG A 69 34.80 2.65 -4.83
CA ARG A 69 35.08 1.83 -6.04
C ARG A 69 36.47 2.11 -6.65
N ARG A 70 37.42 2.61 -5.86
CA ARG A 70 38.81 2.84 -6.30
C ARG A 70 39.56 1.53 -6.55
N ARG A 71 39.16 0.42 -5.90
CA ARG A 71 39.86 -0.86 -6.02
C ARG A 71 39.62 -1.60 -7.33
N PHE A 72 38.38 -1.59 -7.86
CA PHE A 72 38.08 -2.26 -9.14
C PHE A 72 38.52 -1.46 -10.37
N THR A 73 38.65 -0.15 -10.24
CA THR A 73 39.17 0.70 -11.34
C THR A 73 40.69 0.51 -11.52
N GLN A 74 41.43 0.24 -10.43
CA GLN A 74 42.86 -0.09 -10.52
C GLN A 74 43.11 -1.41 -11.26
N PHE A 75 42.26 -2.42 -11.03
CA PHE A 75 42.37 -3.70 -11.76
C PHE A 75 42.25 -3.53 -13.28
N TYR A 76 41.36 -2.65 -13.76
CA TYR A 76 41.26 -2.36 -15.19
C TYR A 76 42.41 -1.49 -15.70
N LYS A 77 42.89 -0.51 -14.90
CA LYS A 77 44.03 0.34 -15.27
C LYS A 77 45.33 -0.45 -15.50
N ASP A 78 45.57 -1.50 -14.71
CA ASP A 78 46.74 -2.39 -14.86
C ASP A 78 46.61 -3.29 -16.10
N MET A 79 45.40 -3.72 -16.43
CA MET A 79 45.15 -4.49 -17.65
C MET A 79 45.32 -3.66 -18.94
N ASP A 80 44.83 -2.41 -18.95
CA ASP A 80 45.00 -1.52 -20.10
C ASP A 80 46.47 -1.12 -20.32
N SER A 81 47.24 -0.86 -19.25
CA SER A 81 48.67 -0.53 -19.38
C SER A 81 49.49 -1.74 -19.87
N ARG A 82 49.13 -2.94 -19.44
CA ARG A 82 49.76 -4.19 -19.87
C ARG A 82 49.43 -4.57 -21.32
N ASN A 83 48.22 -4.25 -21.80
CA ASN A 83 47.86 -4.45 -23.21
C ASN A 83 48.52 -3.38 -24.12
N SER A 84 48.56 -2.13 -23.68
CA SER A 84 49.17 -1.03 -24.44
C SER A 84 50.69 -1.22 -24.63
N SER A 85 51.39 -1.74 -23.61
CA SER A 85 52.83 -2.04 -23.69
C SER A 85 53.15 -3.27 -24.53
N ALA A 86 52.21 -4.22 -24.67
CA ALA A 86 52.35 -5.35 -25.59
C ALA A 86 52.17 -4.90 -27.05
N ALA A 87 51.18 -4.03 -27.33
CA ALA A 87 50.95 -3.48 -28.67
C ALA A 87 52.10 -2.57 -29.17
N GLN A 88 52.81 -1.89 -28.27
CA GLN A 88 53.93 -1.02 -28.63
C GLN A 88 55.25 -1.77 -28.89
N ARG A 89 55.32 -3.07 -28.57
CA ARG A 89 56.49 -3.92 -28.84
C ARG A 89 56.44 -4.65 -30.20
N THR A 90 55.37 -4.45 -30.98
CA THR A 90 55.18 -5.08 -32.29
C THR A 90 55.02 -4.06 -33.42
N SER A 91 55.48 -2.82 -33.21
CA SER A 91 55.52 -1.78 -34.25
C SER A 91 56.94 -1.37 -34.60
#